data_AF-A0A091AK27-F1
#
_entry.id   AF-A0A091AK27-F1
#
_cell.length_a   1.000
_cell.length_b   1.000
_cell.length_c   1.000
_cell.angle_alpha   90.00
_cell.angle_beta   90.00
_cell.angle_gamma   90.00
#
_symmetry.space_group_name_H-M   'P 1'
#
loop_
_entity.id
_entity.type
_entity.pdbx_description
1 polymer ?
#
loop_
_entity_poly.entity_id
_entity_poly.type
_entity_poly.pdbx_seq_one_letter_code
_entity_poly.pdbx_strand_id
1 'polypeptide(L)'
;MCLLNIVDENNAMGAVQITYREIKSVFGVIPTGFKLWSIEPDMLQHHWEDVKQSLSQDAEMQKFNAIMRYLISEIEGCDYCVGFNSGLLINVFGMTQEELFNMAREPQSAPLSDIQKAHLLFALKVVNEPKNINSSDVDKLRALNMSDQEIFQLAHKSAKLAMTDMLLTAFKVQD
;
A
#
# COMPACT_ATOMS: atom_id res chain seq x y z
N MET A 1 14.63 -10.42 11.21
CA MET A 1 15.53 -10.83 10.10
C MET A 1 14.73 -11.67 9.12
N CYS A 2 14.81 -11.37 7.82
CA CYS A 2 14.02 -12.06 6.78
C CYS A 2 14.35 -13.56 6.72
N LEU A 3 13.35 -14.40 6.46
CA LEU A 3 13.50 -15.86 6.33
C LEU A 3 14.06 -16.30 4.96
N LEU A 4 14.11 -15.41 3.97
CA LEU A 4 14.65 -15.67 2.64
C LEU A 4 15.98 -14.93 2.43
N ASN A 5 16.77 -15.44 1.49
CA ASN A 5 18.02 -14.80 1.07
C ASN A 5 17.72 -13.64 0.11
N ILE A 6 17.53 -12.44 0.67
CA ILE A 6 17.36 -11.20 -0.09
C ILE A 6 18.70 -10.71 -0.66
N VAL A 7 18.66 -10.02 -1.81
CA VAL A 7 19.86 -9.49 -2.44
C VAL A 7 20.29 -8.20 -1.73
N ASP A 8 21.48 -8.21 -1.12
CA ASP A 8 22.10 -7.02 -0.55
C ASP A 8 22.47 -6.01 -1.64
N GLU A 9 22.41 -4.71 -1.32
CA GLU A 9 22.75 -3.64 -2.26
C GLU A 9 24.15 -3.83 -2.87
N ASN A 10 25.15 -4.20 -2.06
CA ASN A 10 26.53 -4.33 -2.52
C ASN A 10 26.75 -5.55 -3.42
N ASN A 11 25.84 -6.53 -3.34
CA ASN A 11 25.88 -7.76 -4.12
C ASN A 11 24.91 -7.75 -5.31
N ALA A 12 24.07 -6.71 -5.43
CA ALA A 12 23.10 -6.61 -6.51
C ALA A 12 23.80 -6.46 -7.87
N MET A 13 23.37 -7.28 -8.84
CA MET A 13 23.85 -7.28 -10.22
C MET A 13 22.67 -7.22 -11.20
N GLY A 14 22.94 -6.91 -12.46
CA GLY A 14 21.95 -6.93 -13.53
C GLY A 14 20.74 -6.04 -13.23
N ALA A 15 19.53 -6.56 -13.51
CA ALA A 15 18.27 -5.84 -13.34
C ALA A 15 18.03 -5.37 -11.90
N VAL A 16 18.32 -6.20 -10.89
CA VAL A 16 18.16 -5.81 -9.46
C VAL A 16 18.98 -4.59 -9.12
N GLN A 17 20.23 -4.52 -9.57
CA GLN A 17 21.11 -3.36 -9.32
C GLN A 17 20.59 -2.08 -9.98
N ILE A 18 19.99 -2.19 -11.17
CA ILE A 18 19.41 -1.06 -11.88
C ILE A 18 18.20 -0.54 -11.11
N THR A 19 17.26 -1.41 -10.73
CA THR A 19 16.07 -1.03 -9.97
C THR A 19 16.42 -0.48 -8.58
N TYR A 20 17.39 -1.07 -7.89
CA TYR A 20 17.89 -0.55 -6.61
C TYR A 20 18.48 0.86 -6.72
N ARG A 21 19.20 1.17 -7.80
CA ARG A 21 19.70 2.54 -8.05
C ARG A 21 18.56 3.53 -8.23
N GLU A 22 17.49 3.16 -8.94
CA GLU A 22 16.30 4.01 -9.08
C GLU A 22 15.61 4.24 -7.73
N ILE A 23 15.34 3.17 -6.97
CA ILE A 23 14.71 3.25 -5.63
C ILE A 23 15.54 4.16 -4.71
N LYS A 24 16.87 3.95 -4.66
CA LYS A 24 17.76 4.76 -3.82
C LYS A 24 17.81 6.22 -4.25
N SER A 25 17.68 6.52 -5.54
CA SER A 25 17.63 7.90 -6.03
C SER A 25 16.39 8.66 -5.53
N VAL A 26 15.29 7.93 -5.27
CA VAL A 26 14.02 8.50 -4.78
C VAL A 26 13.98 8.57 -3.26
N PHE A 27 14.40 7.52 -2.55
CA PHE A 27 14.27 7.44 -1.09
C PHE A 27 15.57 7.70 -0.32
N GLY A 28 16.70 7.86 -0.99
CA GLY A 28 18.05 7.95 -0.39
C GLY A 28 18.61 6.61 0.11
N VAL A 29 17.73 5.63 0.37
CA VAL A 29 18.03 4.26 0.79
C VAL A 29 17.18 3.26 0.01
N ILE A 30 17.44 1.96 0.15
CA ILE A 30 16.56 0.90 -0.37
C ILE A 30 15.74 0.36 0.80
N PRO A 31 14.45 0.70 0.93
CA PRO A 31 13.60 0.19 2.01
C PRO A 31 13.60 -1.34 2.03
N THR A 32 13.62 -1.95 3.21
CA THR A 32 13.72 -3.42 3.36
C THR A 32 12.56 -4.15 2.68
N GLY A 33 11.37 -3.53 2.59
CA GLY A 33 10.23 -4.04 1.84
C GLY A 33 10.53 -4.30 0.36
N PHE A 34 11.34 -3.46 -0.30
CA PHE A 34 11.78 -3.71 -1.68
C PHE A 34 12.74 -4.87 -1.80
N LYS A 35 13.56 -5.12 -0.77
CA LYS A 35 14.59 -6.16 -0.82
C LYS A 35 13.99 -7.56 -0.88
N LEU A 36 12.78 -7.79 -0.37
CA LEU A 36 12.10 -9.08 -0.54
C LEU A 36 11.88 -9.41 -2.02
N TRP A 37 11.42 -8.44 -2.80
CA TRP A 37 11.11 -8.61 -4.22
C TRP A 37 12.34 -8.87 -5.08
N SER A 38 13.54 -8.49 -4.60
CA SER A 38 14.81 -8.67 -5.33
C SER A 38 15.18 -10.12 -5.64
N ILE A 39 14.53 -11.07 -4.96
CA ILE A 39 14.70 -12.51 -5.21
C ILE A 39 14.27 -12.86 -6.64
N GLU A 40 13.25 -12.17 -7.17
CA GLU A 40 12.77 -12.33 -8.54
C GLU A 40 12.81 -10.97 -9.25
N PRO A 41 13.82 -10.71 -10.12
CA PRO A 41 14.06 -9.39 -10.68
C PRO A 41 12.87 -8.75 -11.39
N ASP A 42 12.09 -9.54 -12.13
CA ASP A 42 10.89 -9.05 -12.82
C ASP A 42 9.82 -8.60 -11.82
N MET A 43 9.66 -9.30 -10.69
CA MET A 43 8.71 -8.88 -9.65
C MET A 43 9.15 -7.60 -8.94
N LEU A 44 10.46 -7.43 -8.68
CA LEU A 44 11.00 -6.18 -8.16
C LEU A 44 10.73 -5.01 -9.12
N GLN A 45 10.94 -5.22 -10.43
CA GLN A 45 10.70 -4.19 -11.43
C GLN A 45 9.22 -3.79 -11.47
N HIS A 46 8.31 -4.75 -11.55
CA HIS A 46 6.87 -4.46 -11.57
C HIS A 46 6.42 -3.75 -10.28
N HIS A 47 6.87 -4.22 -9.12
CA HIS A 47 6.56 -3.57 -7.85
C HIS A 47 7.07 -2.12 -7.81
N TRP A 48 8.26 -1.88 -8.35
CA TRP A 48 8.81 -0.53 -8.47
C TRP A 48 8.00 0.36 -9.44
N GLU A 49 7.52 -0.19 -10.55
CA GLU A 49 6.65 0.53 -11.49
C GLU A 49 5.33 0.95 -10.85
N ASP A 50 4.71 0.10 -10.03
CA ASP A 50 3.51 0.47 -9.26
C ASP A 50 3.79 1.63 -8.30
N VAL A 51 4.94 1.60 -7.63
CA VAL A 51 5.33 2.67 -6.70
C VAL A 51 5.59 3.96 -7.46
N LYS A 52 6.27 3.91 -8.63
CA LYS A 52 6.45 5.08 -9.51
C LYS A 52 5.10 5.66 -9.93
N GLN A 53 4.13 4.83 -10.31
CA GLN A 53 2.78 5.28 -10.66
C GLN A 53 2.09 5.96 -9.48
N SER A 54 2.27 5.45 -8.26
CA SER A 54 1.73 6.10 -7.05
C SER A 54 2.42 7.43 -6.77
N LEU A 55 3.74 7.54 -6.97
CA LEU A 55 4.52 8.76 -6.75
C LEU A 55 4.26 9.83 -7.81
N SER A 56 3.79 9.45 -8.99
CA SER A 56 3.45 10.40 -10.06
C SER A 56 2.08 11.06 -9.87
N GLN A 57 1.28 10.61 -8.89
CA GLN A 57 -0.01 11.23 -8.59
C GLN A 57 0.17 12.55 -7.83
N ASP A 58 -0.89 13.38 -7.77
CA ASP A 58 -0.88 14.56 -6.91
C ASP A 58 -0.81 14.21 -5.40
N ALA A 59 -0.53 15.21 -4.58
CA ALA A 59 -0.36 15.03 -3.14
C ALA A 59 -1.62 14.51 -2.44
N GLU A 60 -2.81 14.86 -2.93
CA GLU A 60 -4.08 14.40 -2.35
C GLU A 60 -4.26 12.91 -2.57
N MET A 61 -4.06 12.44 -3.81
CA MET A 61 -4.14 11.04 -4.17
C MET A 61 -3.01 10.22 -3.52
N GLN A 62 -1.80 10.77 -3.38
CA GLN A 62 -0.74 10.13 -2.62
C GLN A 62 -1.12 9.95 -1.14
N LYS A 63 -1.72 10.98 -0.51
CA LYS A 63 -2.22 10.89 0.88
C LYS A 63 -3.30 9.82 1.00
N PHE A 64 -4.28 9.81 0.10
CA PHE A 64 -5.32 8.78 0.04
C PHE A 64 -4.73 7.37 -0.06
N ASN A 65 -3.76 7.17 -0.94
CA ASN A 65 -3.10 5.88 -1.11
C ASN A 65 -2.26 5.47 0.11
N ALA A 66 -1.66 6.42 0.83
CA ALA A 66 -0.96 6.14 2.08
C ALA A 66 -1.94 5.76 3.21
N ILE A 67 -3.09 6.44 3.31
CA ILE A 67 -4.16 6.09 4.27
C ILE A 67 -4.69 4.68 4.00
N MET A 68 -5.02 4.37 2.74
CA MET A 68 -5.53 3.06 2.36
C MET A 68 -4.50 1.95 2.65
N ARG A 69 -3.22 2.16 2.34
CA ARG A 69 -2.14 1.23 2.68
C ARG A 69 -2.06 0.99 4.19
N TYR A 70 -1.97 2.07 4.97
CA TYR A 70 -1.92 1.98 6.44
C TYR A 70 -3.08 1.16 7.01
N LEU A 71 -4.32 1.44 6.60
CA LEU A 71 -5.49 0.75 7.14
C LEU A 71 -5.60 -0.71 6.68
N ILE A 72 -5.18 -1.03 5.46
CA ILE A 72 -5.08 -2.43 5.01
C ILE A 72 -4.00 -3.16 5.83
N SER A 73 -2.87 -2.50 6.12
CA SER A 73 -1.80 -3.09 6.93
C SER A 73 -2.19 -3.32 8.39
N GLU A 74 -3.03 -2.45 8.95
CA GLU A 74 -3.63 -2.67 10.28
C GLU A 74 -4.55 -3.91 10.28
N ILE A 75 -5.32 -4.14 9.20
CA ILE A 75 -6.20 -5.32 9.05
C ILE A 75 -5.36 -6.60 8.90
N GLU A 76 -4.35 -6.57 8.04
CA GLU A 76 -3.48 -7.73 7.75
C GLU A 76 -2.47 -8.03 8.87
N GLY A 77 -2.19 -7.05 9.75
CA GLY A 77 -1.19 -7.17 10.81
C GLY A 77 0.26 -7.18 10.29
N CYS A 78 0.57 -6.38 9.25
CA CYS A 78 1.94 -6.20 8.78
C CYS A 78 2.65 -5.07 9.55
N ASP A 79 3.39 -5.41 10.61
CA ASP A 79 4.10 -4.44 11.46
C ASP A 79 5.02 -3.50 10.67
N TYR A 80 5.78 -4.04 9.70
CA TYR A 80 6.65 -3.24 8.82
C TYR A 80 5.84 -2.22 8.01
N CYS A 81 4.74 -2.67 7.42
CA CYS A 81 3.90 -1.85 6.56
C CYS A 81 3.17 -0.77 7.37
N VAL A 82 2.71 -1.10 8.58
CA VAL A 82 2.14 -0.17 9.55
C VAL A 82 3.16 0.90 9.93
N GLY A 83 4.38 0.51 10.31
CA GLY A 83 5.45 1.43 10.67
C GLY A 83 5.84 2.36 9.51
N PHE A 84 6.02 1.80 8.32
CA PHE A 84 6.38 2.57 7.12
C PHE A 84 5.29 3.58 6.74
N ASN A 85 4.03 3.14 6.64
CA ASN A 85 2.95 4.02 6.20
C ASN A 85 2.55 5.04 7.29
N SER A 86 2.62 4.70 8.57
CA SER A 86 2.42 5.69 9.65
C SER A 86 3.50 6.76 9.64
N GLY A 87 4.77 6.37 9.47
CA GLY A 87 5.89 7.31 9.29
C GLY A 87 5.70 8.22 8.08
N LEU A 88 5.21 7.69 6.95
CA LEU A 88 4.90 8.49 5.77
C LEU A 88 3.76 9.49 6.04
N LEU A 89 2.66 9.03 6.64
CA LEU A 89 1.49 9.87 6.94
C LEU A 89 1.82 11.01 7.92
N ILE A 90 2.66 10.74 8.92
CA ILE A 90 3.10 11.75 9.89
C ILE A 90 4.10 12.72 9.24
N ASN A 91 5.19 12.21 8.68
CA ASN A 91 6.32 13.04 8.29
C ASN A 91 6.12 13.78 6.97
N VAL A 92 5.27 13.28 6.08
CA VAL A 92 5.01 13.88 4.76
C VAL A 92 3.65 14.54 4.68
N PHE A 93 2.61 13.92 5.27
CA PHE A 93 1.24 14.43 5.19
C PHE A 93 0.76 15.14 6.45
N GLY A 94 1.63 15.28 7.46
CA GLY A 94 1.39 16.07 8.67
C GLY A 94 0.32 15.50 9.59
N MET A 95 0.00 14.20 9.48
CA MET A 95 -0.95 13.56 10.39
C MET A 95 -0.34 13.35 11.78
N THR A 96 -1.19 13.24 12.79
CA THR A 96 -0.79 12.92 14.16
C THR A 96 -0.96 11.44 14.46
N GLN A 97 -0.25 10.94 15.47
CA GLN A 97 -0.43 9.57 15.96
C GLN A 97 -1.87 9.29 16.42
N GLU A 98 -2.51 10.30 17.02
CA GLU A 98 -3.91 10.21 17.46
C GLU A 98 -4.86 10.08 16.27
N GLU A 99 -4.66 10.86 15.20
CA GLU A 99 -5.46 10.73 13.98
C GLU A 99 -5.31 9.34 13.35
N LEU A 100 -4.10 8.77 13.31
CA LEU A 100 -3.88 7.42 12.81
C LEU A 100 -4.63 6.37 13.64
N PHE A 101 -4.51 6.44 14.97
CA PHE A 101 -5.20 5.53 15.89
C PHE A 101 -6.73 5.61 15.76
N ASN A 102 -7.27 6.83 15.69
CA ASN A 102 -8.70 7.04 15.52
C ASN A 102 -9.17 6.51 14.15
N MET A 103 -8.41 6.76 13.10
CA MET A 103 -8.72 6.29 11.75
C MET A 103 -8.67 4.76 11.63
N ALA A 104 -7.75 4.08 12.32
CA ALA A 104 -7.70 2.61 12.36
C ALA A 104 -8.93 2.00 13.03
N ARG A 105 -9.46 2.67 14.06
CA ARG A 105 -10.68 2.24 14.77
C ARG A 105 -11.95 2.61 14.04
N GLU A 106 -11.95 3.77 13.39
CA GLU A 106 -13.10 4.36 12.72
C GLU A 106 -12.71 4.88 11.33
N PRO A 107 -12.59 4.01 10.30
CA PRO A 107 -12.13 4.43 8.97
C PRO A 107 -12.99 5.53 8.32
N GLN A 108 -14.27 5.65 8.67
CA GLN A 108 -15.12 6.75 8.17
C GLN A 108 -14.70 8.14 8.69
N SER A 109 -13.90 8.20 9.77
CA SER A 109 -13.36 9.45 10.32
C SER A 109 -12.14 9.99 9.55
N ALA A 110 -11.61 9.22 8.60
CA ALA A 110 -10.43 9.61 7.82
C ALA A 110 -10.61 11.02 7.21
N PRO A 111 -9.57 11.88 7.23
CA PRO A 111 -9.65 13.25 6.71
C PRO A 111 -9.61 13.27 5.17
N LEU A 112 -10.67 12.74 4.58
CA LEU A 112 -10.88 12.50 3.15
C LEU A 112 -12.23 13.07 2.71
N SER A 113 -12.36 13.35 1.41
CA SER A 113 -13.67 13.68 0.83
C SER A 113 -14.65 12.51 0.96
N ASP A 114 -15.95 12.77 0.86
CA ASP A 114 -16.97 11.71 0.95
C ASP A 114 -16.80 10.64 -0.14
N ILE A 115 -16.36 11.05 -1.34
CA ILE A 115 -16.03 10.14 -2.43
C ILE A 115 -14.85 9.23 -2.05
N GLN A 116 -13.75 9.81 -1.58
CA GLN A 116 -12.58 9.03 -1.13
C GLN A 116 -12.91 8.13 0.06
N LYS A 117 -13.78 8.55 0.98
CA LYS A 117 -14.26 7.68 2.08
C LYS A 117 -15.05 6.49 1.56
N ALA A 118 -15.94 6.68 0.58
CA ALA A 118 -16.66 5.57 -0.04
C ALA A 118 -15.70 4.58 -0.71
N HIS A 119 -14.69 5.08 -1.42
CA HIS A 119 -13.64 4.25 -2.02
C HIS A 119 -12.84 3.49 -0.95
N LEU A 120 -12.42 4.19 0.11
CA LEU A 120 -11.68 3.60 1.22
C LEU A 120 -12.47 2.48 1.89
N LEU A 121 -13.73 2.73 2.25
CA LEU A 121 -14.57 1.74 2.93
C LEU A 121 -14.80 0.50 2.04
N PHE A 122 -14.98 0.68 0.74
CA PHE A 122 -15.06 -0.44 -0.19
C PHE A 122 -13.74 -1.21 -0.27
N ALA A 123 -12.61 -0.51 -0.39
CA ALA A 123 -11.26 -1.11 -0.40
C ALA A 123 -10.99 -1.97 0.85
N LEU A 124 -11.34 -1.46 2.04
CA LEU A 124 -11.21 -2.21 3.30
C LEU A 124 -12.14 -3.42 3.33
N LYS A 125 -13.37 -3.29 2.82
CA LYS A 125 -14.31 -4.41 2.72
C LYS A 125 -13.84 -5.51 1.78
N VAL A 126 -13.17 -5.15 0.66
CA VAL A 126 -12.56 -6.11 -0.27
C VAL A 126 -11.53 -6.99 0.44
N VAL A 127 -10.73 -6.42 1.33
CA VAL A 127 -9.69 -7.15 2.06
C VAL A 127 -10.27 -7.94 3.23
N ASN A 128 -11.07 -7.28 4.09
CA ASN A 128 -11.53 -7.87 5.36
C ASN A 128 -12.72 -8.82 5.21
N GLU A 129 -13.66 -8.51 4.31
CA GLU A 129 -14.94 -9.22 4.18
C GLU A 129 -15.39 -9.42 2.73
N PRO A 130 -14.53 -9.96 1.83
CA PRO A 130 -14.87 -10.09 0.42
C PRO A 130 -16.14 -10.92 0.17
N LYS A 131 -16.42 -11.91 1.03
CA LYS A 131 -17.62 -12.75 0.96
C LYS A 131 -18.92 -12.00 1.26
N ASN A 132 -18.84 -10.85 1.95
CA ASN A 132 -19.99 -10.02 2.32
C ASN A 132 -20.24 -8.88 1.33
N ILE A 133 -19.41 -8.75 0.29
CA ILE A 133 -19.64 -7.80 -0.80
C ILE A 133 -20.87 -8.25 -1.59
N ASN A 134 -21.79 -7.32 -1.80
CA ASN A 134 -23.02 -7.54 -2.55
C ASN A 134 -23.30 -6.36 -3.50
N SER A 135 -24.40 -6.44 -4.27
CA SER A 135 -24.74 -5.43 -5.27
C SER A 135 -24.86 -4.02 -4.68
N SER A 136 -25.35 -3.89 -3.44
CA SER A 136 -25.52 -2.57 -2.81
C SER A 136 -24.21 -1.86 -2.51
N ASP A 137 -23.11 -2.60 -2.32
CA ASP A 137 -21.78 -1.99 -2.15
C ASP A 137 -21.28 -1.39 -3.47
N VAL A 138 -21.48 -2.12 -4.58
CA VAL A 138 -21.08 -1.69 -5.93
C VAL A 138 -21.97 -0.55 -6.42
N ASP A 139 -23.28 -0.61 -6.16
CA ASP A 139 -24.24 0.40 -6.60
C ASP A 139 -24.01 1.75 -5.90
N LYS A 140 -23.53 1.75 -4.65
CA LYS A 140 -23.07 2.98 -3.96
C LYS A 140 -21.92 3.66 -4.70
N LEU A 141 -20.97 2.89 -5.23
CA LEU A 141 -19.84 3.44 -5.99
C LEU A 141 -20.28 3.97 -7.35
N ARG A 142 -21.20 3.25 -8.02
CA ARG A 142 -21.82 3.73 -9.28
C ARG A 142 -22.60 5.02 -9.10
N ALA A 143 -23.27 5.19 -7.96
CA ALA A 143 -23.95 6.45 -7.62
C ALA A 143 -22.97 7.63 -7.47
N LEU A 144 -21.68 7.36 -7.29
CA LEU A 144 -20.59 8.35 -7.30
C LEU A 144 -19.92 8.48 -8.68
N ASN A 145 -20.53 7.92 -9.73
CA ASN A 145 -20.04 7.90 -11.11
C ASN A 145 -18.78 7.05 -11.36
N MET A 146 -18.46 6.11 -10.47
CA MET A 146 -17.40 5.13 -10.78
C MET A 146 -17.87 4.15 -11.85
N SER A 147 -17.05 3.95 -12.87
CA SER A 147 -17.19 2.87 -13.85
C SER A 147 -16.82 1.50 -13.25
N ASP A 148 -17.32 0.42 -13.85
CA ASP A 148 -16.94 -0.95 -13.43
C ASP A 148 -15.41 -1.16 -13.53
N GLN A 149 -14.73 -0.49 -14.47
CA GLN A 149 -13.27 -0.52 -14.58
C GLN A 149 -12.60 0.08 -13.35
N GLU A 150 -13.02 1.26 -12.90
CA GLU A 150 -12.45 1.93 -11.72
C GLU A 150 -12.73 1.14 -10.45
N ILE A 151 -13.94 0.56 -10.33
CA ILE A 151 -14.31 -0.28 -9.18
C ILE A 151 -13.40 -1.52 -9.12
N PHE A 152 -13.18 -2.18 -10.26
CA PHE A 152 -12.28 -3.33 -10.33
C PHE A 152 -10.83 -2.93 -10.04
N GLN A 153 -10.35 -1.80 -10.57
CA GLN A 153 -9.00 -1.31 -10.31
C GLN A 153 -8.77 -1.01 -8.82
N LEU A 154 -9.77 -0.42 -8.15
CA LEU A 154 -9.73 -0.19 -6.71
C LEU A 154 -9.65 -1.51 -5.95
N ALA A 155 -10.53 -2.47 -6.23
CA ALA A 155 -10.52 -3.78 -5.59
C ALA A 155 -9.21 -4.54 -5.82
N HIS A 156 -8.71 -4.55 -7.05
CA HIS A 156 -7.44 -5.16 -7.42
C HIS A 156 -6.27 -4.53 -6.65
N LYS A 157 -6.23 -3.19 -6.58
CA LYS A 157 -5.21 -2.47 -5.81
C LYS A 157 -5.27 -2.84 -4.33
N SER A 158 -6.46 -2.88 -3.72
CA SER A 158 -6.63 -3.27 -2.32
C SER A 158 -6.14 -4.70 -2.05
N ALA A 159 -6.53 -5.66 -2.90
CA ALA A 159 -6.08 -7.05 -2.78
C ALA A 159 -4.56 -7.19 -2.96
N LYS A 160 -3.96 -6.42 -3.88
CA LYS A 160 -2.51 -6.42 -4.10
C LYS A 160 -1.73 -5.85 -2.91
N LEU A 161 -2.28 -4.84 -2.22
CA LEU A 161 -1.71 -4.32 -0.98
C LEU A 161 -1.73 -5.40 0.11
N ALA A 162 -2.87 -6.06 0.32
CA ALA A 162 -2.98 -7.15 1.28
C ALA A 162 -2.01 -8.31 0.96
N MET A 163 -1.89 -8.69 -0.32
CA MET A 163 -0.90 -9.69 -0.77
C MET A 163 0.54 -9.27 -0.44
N THR A 164 0.88 -7.99 -0.65
CA THR A 164 2.21 -7.47 -0.30
C THR A 164 2.48 -7.62 1.20
N ASP A 165 1.51 -7.25 2.03
CA ASP A 165 1.58 -7.34 3.48
C ASP A 165 1.70 -8.80 3.95
N MET A 166 0.92 -9.71 3.37
CA MET A 166 1.01 -11.16 3.63
C MET A 166 2.42 -11.70 3.34
N LEU A 167 3.04 -11.31 2.22
CA LEU A 167 4.38 -11.77 1.86
C LEU A 167 5.43 -11.24 2.83
N LEU A 168 5.38 -9.95 3.16
CA LEU A 168 6.31 -9.32 4.10
C LEU A 168 6.19 -9.95 5.50
N THR A 169 4.97 -10.19 5.97
CA THR A 169 4.69 -10.86 7.25
C THR A 169 5.12 -12.32 7.26
N ALA A 170 4.84 -13.07 6.19
CA ALA A 170 5.19 -14.49 6.07
C ALA A 170 6.70 -14.70 6.17
N PHE A 171 7.48 -13.82 5.54
CA PHE A 171 8.94 -13.92 5.51
C PHE A 171 9.66 -13.06 6.56
N LYS A 172 8.94 -12.55 7.57
CA LYS A 172 9.50 -11.80 8.71
C LYS A 172 10.37 -10.62 8.28
N VAL A 173 9.90 -9.88 7.26
CA VAL A 173 10.50 -8.61 6.85
C VAL A 173 10.22 -7.57 7.94
N GLN A 174 11.27 -6.92 8.40
CA GLN A 174 11.29 -5.92 9.46
C GLN A 174 12.27 -4.81 9.05
N ASP A 175 12.19 -3.65 9.68
CA ASP A 175 13.13 -2.54 9.46
C ASP A 175 14.59 -2.93 9.78
#